data_AF-H6QSV9-F1
#
_entry.id   AF-H6QSV9-F1
#
_cell.length_a   1.000
_cell.length_b   1.000
_cell.length_c   1.000
_cell.angle_alpha   90.00
_cell.angle_beta   90.00
_cell.angle_gamma   90.00
#
_symmetry.space_group_name_H-M   'P 1'
#
loop_
_entity.id
_entity.type
_entity.pdbx_description
1 polymer ?
#
loop_
_entity_poly.entity_id
_entity_poly.type
_entity_poly.pdbx_seq_one_letter_code
_entity_poly.pdbx_strand_id
1 'polypeptide(L)'
;MEVEHQIAKLMVQLSQSQDNEIGDGTTGVVVLAGALLEESEALLDQGIHPIRIADGFEKACNVAVQELDRISAKTTQLEKVATTSLGSEI
;
A
#
# COMPACT_ATOMS: atom_id res chain seq x y z
N MET A 1 -16.76 12.43 -3.54
CA MET A 1 -17.25 11.27 -4.30
C MET A 1 -18.06 10.44 -3.34
N GLU A 2 -19.35 10.25 -3.57
CA GLU A 2 -20.18 9.44 -2.67
C GLU A 2 -20.08 7.99 -3.13
N VAL A 3 -19.50 7.13 -2.28
CA VAL A 3 -19.22 5.73 -2.59
C VAL A 3 -20.18 4.88 -1.78
N GLU A 4 -21.04 4.10 -2.44
CA GLU A 4 -22.02 3.26 -1.75
C GLU A 4 -21.45 1.89 -1.35
N HIS A 5 -20.56 1.33 -2.18
CA HIS A 5 -19.97 0.01 -1.99
C HIS A 5 -19.05 -0.03 -0.77
N GLN A 6 -19.31 -0.94 0.17
CA GLN A 6 -18.62 -0.98 1.47
C GLN A 6 -17.11 -1.21 1.33
N ILE A 7 -16.67 -2.07 0.41
CA ILE A 7 -15.23 -2.27 0.16
C ILE A 7 -14.59 -1.02 -0.43
N ALA A 8 -15.30 -0.28 -1.29
CA ALA A 8 -14.77 0.94 -1.86
C ALA A 8 -14.70 2.05 -0.80
N LYS A 9 -15.61 2.07 0.19
CA LYS A 9 -15.48 2.93 1.38
C LYS A 9 -14.24 2.58 2.19
N LEU A 10 -13.92 1.29 2.38
CA LEU A 10 -12.69 0.87 3.05
C LEU A 10 -11.45 1.34 2.28
N MET A 11 -11.45 1.29 0.94
CA MET A 11 -10.34 1.81 0.13
C MET A 11 -10.19 3.33 0.27
N VAL A 12 -11.30 4.08 0.34
CA VAL A 12 -11.28 5.52 0.62
C VAL A 12 -10.71 5.80 2.01
N GLN A 13 -11.13 5.04 3.03
CA GLN A 13 -10.62 5.18 4.39
C GLN A 13 -9.13 4.86 4.47
N LEU A 14 -8.65 3.82 3.78
CA LEU A 14 -7.23 3.48 3.67
C LEU A 14 -6.42 4.64 3.10
N SER A 15 -6.88 5.24 1.99
CA SER A 15 -6.25 6.41 1.39
C SER A 15 -6.22 7.61 2.34
N GLN A 16 -7.31 7.86 3.08
CA GLN A 16 -7.39 8.96 4.05
C GLN A 16 -6.45 8.73 5.24
N SER A 17 -6.34 7.49 5.73
CA SER A 17 -5.39 7.15 6.79
C SER A 17 -3.94 7.39 6.34
N GLN A 18 -3.59 7.05 5.10
CA GLN A 18 -2.26 7.30 4.54
C GLN A 18 -1.95 8.81 4.44
N ASP A 19 -2.94 9.60 4.02
CA ASP A 19 -2.83 11.06 3.95
C ASP A 19 -2.62 11.68 5.33
N ASN A 20 -3.40 11.23 6.33
CA ASN A 20 -3.34 11.78 7.69
C ASN A 20 -2.03 11.46 8.42
N GLU A 21 -1.45 10.28 8.21
CA GLU A 21 -0.23 9.84 8.92
C GLU A 21 1.05 10.30 8.20
N ILE A 22 1.11 10.19 6.87
CA ILE A 22 2.34 10.42 6.09
C ILE A 22 2.21 11.63 5.16
N GLY A 23 1.03 11.89 4.62
CA GLY A 23 0.77 12.99 3.67
C GLY A 23 1.31 12.77 2.25
N ASP A 24 1.74 11.54 1.93
CA ASP A 24 2.20 11.12 0.60
C ASP A 24 1.81 9.65 0.35
N GLY A 25 1.71 9.25 -0.92
CA GLY A 25 1.47 7.88 -1.35
C GLY A 25 0.01 7.41 -1.26
N THR A 26 -0.95 8.33 -1.13
CA THR A 26 -2.40 8.04 -1.04
C THR A 26 -2.92 7.24 -2.24
N THR A 27 -2.46 7.56 -3.45
CA THR A 27 -2.80 6.79 -4.66
C THR A 27 -2.11 5.43 -4.67
N GLY A 28 -0.82 5.41 -4.28
CA GLY A 28 0.00 4.19 -4.28
C GLY A 28 -0.56 3.10 -3.36
N VAL A 29 -1.02 3.47 -2.16
CA VAL A 29 -1.57 2.49 -1.21
C VAL A 29 -2.87 1.84 -1.73
N VAL A 30 -3.71 2.61 -2.44
CA VAL A 30 -4.96 2.08 -3.03
C VAL A 30 -4.65 1.12 -4.18
N VAL A 31 -3.73 1.48 -5.06
CA VAL A 31 -3.29 0.63 -6.17
C VAL A 31 -2.66 -0.67 -5.65
N LEU A 32 -1.80 -0.57 -4.64
CA LEU A 32 -1.17 -1.74 -4.02
C LEU A 32 -2.21 -2.68 -3.40
N ALA A 33 -3.18 -2.15 -2.65
CA ALA A 33 -4.25 -2.96 -2.08
C ALA A 33 -5.10 -3.66 -3.16
N GLY A 34 -5.39 -2.98 -4.28
CA GLY A 34 -6.08 -3.57 -5.42
C GLY A 34 -5.32 -4.76 -6.03
N ALA A 35 -4.01 -4.59 -6.27
CA ALA A 35 -3.16 -5.65 -6.82
C ALA A 35 -3.07 -6.86 -5.87
N LEU A 36 -2.98 -6.64 -4.56
CA LEU A 36 -2.96 -7.74 -3.58
C LEU A 36 -4.27 -8.53 -3.56
N LEU A 37 -5.42 -7.87 -3.77
CA LEU A 37 -6.72 -8.52 -3.87
C LEU A 37 -6.85 -9.35 -5.15
N GLU A 38 -6.34 -8.85 -6.28
CA GLU A 38 -6.32 -9.58 -7.56
C GLU A 38 -5.47 -10.86 -7.45
N GLU A 39 -4.29 -10.78 -6.84
CA GLU A 39 -3.47 -11.97 -6.56
C GLU A 39 -4.14 -12.91 -5.54
N SER A 40 -4.91 -12.38 -4.60
CA SER A 40 -5.67 -13.20 -3.66
C SER A 40 -6.76 -14.01 -4.35
N GLU A 41 -7.43 -13.45 -5.35
CA GLU A 41 -8.45 -14.14 -6.14
C GLU A 41 -7.88 -15.41 -6.79
N ALA A 42 -6.71 -15.30 -7.43
CA ALA A 42 -6.03 -16.45 -8.04
C ALA A 42 -5.66 -17.56 -7.03
N LEU A 43 -5.38 -17.21 -5.78
CA LEU A 43 -5.10 -18.16 -4.69
C LEU A 43 -6.38 -18.79 -4.13
N LEU A 44 -7.47 -18.03 -4.07
CA LEU A 44 -8.78 -18.52 -3.68
C LEU A 44 -9.32 -19.54 -4.68
N ASP A 45 -9.14 -19.28 -5.98
CA ASP A 45 -9.52 -20.21 -7.07
C ASP A 45 -8.77 -21.55 -6.99
N GLN A 46 -7.56 -21.56 -6.43
CA GLN A 46 -6.79 -22.76 -6.14
C GLN A 46 -7.24 -23.49 -4.86
N GLY A 47 -8.26 -22.98 -4.17
CA GLY A 47 -8.81 -23.56 -2.93
C GLY A 47 -8.00 -23.24 -1.68
N ILE A 48 -7.12 -22.23 -1.71
CA ILE A 48 -6.36 -21.81 -0.53
C ILE A 48 -7.29 -21.04 0.41
N HIS A 49 -7.32 -21.44 1.68
CA HIS A 49 -8.17 -20.80 2.68
C HIS A 49 -7.77 -19.31 2.89
N PRO A 50 -8.72 -18.35 2.92
CA PRO A 50 -8.43 -16.92 3.03
C PRO A 50 -7.50 -16.55 4.19
N ILE A 51 -7.69 -17.17 5.37
CA ILE A 51 -6.83 -16.96 6.55
C ILE A 51 -5.37 -17.28 6.23
N ARG A 52 -5.09 -18.32 5.45
CA ARG A 52 -3.70 -18.68 5.07
C ARG A 52 -3.08 -17.66 4.12
N ILE A 53 -3.89 -17.03 3.27
CA ILE A 53 -3.45 -15.97 2.37
C ILE A 53 -3.10 -14.74 3.20
N ALA A 54 -3.97 -14.34 4.13
CA ALA A 54 -3.73 -13.23 5.06
C ALA A 54 -2.45 -13.44 5.90
N ASP A 55 -2.30 -14.61 6.54
CA ASP A 55 -1.08 -14.97 7.29
C ASP A 55 0.18 -14.94 6.39
N GLY A 56 0.02 -15.32 5.13
CA GLY A 56 1.08 -15.28 4.12
C GLY A 56 1.53 -13.85 3.81
N PHE A 57 0.57 -12.94 3.61
CA PHE A 57 0.86 -11.52 3.37
C PHE A 57 1.47 -10.83 4.59
N GLU A 58 1.04 -11.15 5.81
CA GLU A 58 1.70 -10.61 7.02
C GLU A 58 3.18 -11.00 7.07
N LYS A 59 3.49 -12.28 6.78
CA LYS A 59 4.88 -12.76 6.71
C LYS A 59 5.66 -12.08 5.58
N ALA A 60 5.06 -11.95 4.40
CA ALA A 60 5.69 -11.29 3.27
C ALA A 60 5.96 -9.80 3.55
N CYS A 61 5.02 -9.11 4.21
CA CYS A 61 5.18 -7.72 4.63
C CYS A 61 6.39 -7.54 5.55
N ASN A 62 6.56 -8.42 6.54
CA ASN A 62 7.73 -8.37 7.43
C ASN A 62 9.06 -8.50 6.66
N VAL A 63 9.12 -9.39 5.67
CA VAL A 63 10.32 -9.55 4.83
C VAL A 63 10.54 -8.31 3.96
N ALA A 64 9.47 -7.76 3.37
CA ALA A 64 9.56 -6.56 2.54
C ALA A 64 10.05 -5.34 3.35
N VAL A 65 9.55 -5.14 4.57
CA VAL A 65 10.00 -4.05 5.45
C VAL A 65 11.46 -4.21 5.85
N GLN A 66 11.89 -5.43 6.21
CA GLN A 66 13.30 -5.69 6.52
C GLN A 66 14.21 -5.39 5.33
N GLU A 67 13.76 -5.72 4.12
CA GLU A 67 14.52 -5.43 2.91
C GLU A 67 14.57 -3.92 2.61
N LEU A 68 13.46 -3.20 2.80
CA LEU A 68 13.41 -1.74 2.69
C LEU A 68 14.38 -1.08 3.67
N ASP A 69 14.43 -1.53 4.92
CA ASP A 69 15.39 -1.04 5.92
C ASP A 69 16.83 -1.30 5.48
N ARG A 70 17.10 -2.49 4.93
CA ARG A 70 18.44 -2.90 4.46
C ARG A 70 18.95 -2.04 3.31
N ILE A 71 18.08 -1.67 2.36
CA ILE A 71 18.43 -0.85 1.20
C ILE A 71 18.28 0.66 1.47
N SER A 72 17.68 1.04 2.61
CA SER A 72 17.48 2.44 2.97
C SER A 72 18.82 3.17 3.10
N ALA A 73 18.84 4.43 2.64
CA ALA A 73 20.00 5.31 2.77
C ALA A 73 19.57 6.63 3.39
N LYS A 74 20.24 7.05 4.46
CA LYS A 74 19.99 8.35 5.07
C LYS A 74 20.47 9.45 4.12
N THR A 75 19.63 10.46 3.92
CA THR A 75 19.94 11.61 3.08
C THR A 75 19.75 12.91 3.85
N THR A 76 20.57 13.91 3.53
CA THR A 76 20.41 15.29 4.00
C THR A 76 19.85 16.20 2.90
N GLN A 77 19.63 15.67 1.69
CA GLN A 77 19.15 16.42 0.52
C GLN A 77 17.62 16.55 0.55
N LEU A 78 17.09 17.31 1.52
CA LEU A 78 15.65 17.45 1.73
C LEU A 78 14.93 18.14 0.56
N GLU A 79 15.58 19.10 -0.10
CA GLU A 79 15.01 19.79 -1.27
C GLU A 79 14.74 18.81 -2.42
N LYS A 80 15.71 17.94 -2.70
CA LYS A 80 15.56 16.90 -3.73
C LYS A 80 14.42 15.93 -3.41
N VAL A 81 14.25 15.56 -2.14
CA VAL A 81 13.14 14.71 -1.69
C VAL A 81 11.80 15.43 -1.92
N ALA A 82 11.68 16.68 -1.48
CA ALA A 82 10.47 17.48 -1.65
C ALA A 82 10.11 17.67 -3.13
N THR A 83 11.08 18.00 -4.00
CA THR A 83 10.85 18.15 -5.44
C THR A 83 10.42 16.84 -6.10
N THR A 84 10.93 15.70 -5.62
CA THR A 84 10.54 14.38 -6.16
C THR A 84 9.10 14.04 -5.79
N SER A 85 8.71 14.22 -4.53
CA SER A 85 7.32 13.96 -4.08
C SER A 85 6.31 14.93 -4.71
N LEU A 86 6.65 16.22 -4.83
CA LEU A 86 5.77 17.22 -5.47
C LEU A 86 5.75 17.12 -7.00
N GLY A 87 6.69 16.40 -7.61
CA GLY A 87 6.84 16.36 -9.06
C GLY A 87 5.66 15.74 -9.81
N SER A 88 4.81 14.95 -9.13
CA SER A 88 3.58 14.37 -9.69
C SER A 88 2.33 15.25 -9.53
N GLU A 89 2.43 16.35 -8.77
CA GLU A 89 1.32 17.28 -8.48
C GLU A 89 1.29 18.50 -9.44
N ILE A 90 2.25 18.59 -10.38
CA ILE A 90 2.38 19.66 -11.40
C ILE A 90 2.07 19.08 -12.79
#